data_AF-A0A970IWH7-F1
#
_entry.id   AF-A0A970IWH7-F1
#
_cell.length_a   1.000
_cell.length_b   1.000
_cell.length_c   1.000
_cell.angle_alpha   90.00
_cell.angle_beta   90.00
_cell.angle_gamma   90.00
#
_symmetry.space_group_name_H-M   'P 1'
#
loop_
_entity.id
_entity.type
_entity.pdbx_description
1 polymer ?
#
loop_
_entity_poly.entity_id
_entity_poly.type
_entity_poly.pdbx_seq_one_letter_code
_entity_poly.pdbx_strand_id
1 'polypeptide(L)'
;MAIRERVSLFNRYRDQRVRQVEPFKTYYIIMEGTNTEPQYFQHLDRYLVKLRVRNNIKLVFLDRTHADRGRNTPRQLFSFLRDYKKTNKEDNAVYCMVFDRDSYKGFENPAAAYLDFIRKIKTTAVKTIVTSPCFEIWLLLHRENVLFEHVWPDSGNIFTNRRLNSRFTYLSKMVHDLFGFNPKSYVPYEIVEKVSVALSQAPYLTSDLEKMAFEIGENVSDFIKELCLDPRNLK
;
A
#
# COMPACT_ATOMS: atom_id res chain seq x y z
N MET A 1 -13.31 -1.30 20.17
CA MET A 1 -12.88 -1.80 18.85
C MET A 1 -11.79 -2.83 19.10
N ALA A 2 -12.02 -4.10 18.75
CA ALA A 2 -11.04 -5.15 18.99
C ALA A 2 -10.04 -5.16 17.83
N ILE A 3 -8.79 -4.83 18.11
CA ILE A 3 -7.69 -4.90 17.15
C ILE A 3 -7.19 -6.35 17.14
N ARG A 4 -7.05 -6.95 15.96
CA ARG A 4 -6.18 -8.12 15.82
C ARG A 4 -4.90 -7.66 15.17
N GLU A 5 -3.85 -7.53 15.97
CA GLU A 5 -2.51 -7.36 15.43
C GLU A 5 -2.11 -8.68 14.77
N ARG A 6 -1.92 -8.67 13.45
CA ARG A 6 -1.10 -9.70 12.81
C ARG A 6 0.33 -9.21 12.86
N VAL A 7 0.99 -9.52 13.96
CA VAL A 7 2.44 -9.40 14.07
C VAL A 7 3.04 -10.37 13.06
N SER A 8 3.94 -9.89 12.20
CA SER A 8 4.78 -10.77 11.38
C SER A 8 5.42 -11.84 12.28
N LEU A 9 5.05 -13.11 12.09
CA LEU A 9 5.46 -14.25 12.92
C LEU A 9 6.96 -14.59 12.80
N PHE A 10 7.72 -13.82 12.05
CA PHE A 10 9.13 -14.08 11.81
C PHE A 10 9.98 -13.52 12.95
N ASN A 11 10.24 -14.36 13.96
CA ASN A 11 11.41 -14.20 14.81
C ASN A 11 12.66 -14.27 13.91
N ARG A 12 13.21 -13.11 13.54
CA ARG A 12 14.43 -13.00 12.71
C ARG A 12 15.71 -13.35 13.49
N TYR A 13 15.59 -13.83 14.73
CA TYR A 13 16.70 -14.16 15.63
C TYR A 13 16.49 -15.53 16.27
N ARG A 14 17.55 -16.37 16.24
CA ARG A 14 17.69 -17.54 17.11
C ARG A 14 18.38 -17.19 18.45
N ASP A 15 19.14 -16.09 18.52
CA ASP A 15 20.00 -15.74 19.67
C ASP A 15 19.90 -14.25 20.10
N GLN A 16 20.19 -13.98 21.38
CA GLN A 16 20.31 -12.63 21.97
C GLN A 16 21.53 -11.88 21.40
N ARG A 17 21.37 -10.60 20.97
CA ARG A 17 22.47 -9.79 20.39
C ARG A 17 23.03 -8.73 21.35
N VAL A 18 24.34 -8.53 21.24
CA VAL A 18 25.26 -7.85 22.19
C VAL A 18 25.73 -6.46 21.72
N ARG A 19 25.01 -5.73 20.85
CA ARG A 19 25.44 -4.37 20.45
C ARG A 19 24.27 -3.40 20.35
N GLN A 20 24.53 -2.11 20.63
CA GLN A 20 23.62 -0.98 20.45
C GLN A 20 23.20 -0.92 18.96
N VAL A 21 22.02 -1.45 18.66
CA VAL A 21 21.36 -1.35 17.36
C VAL A 21 20.42 -0.15 17.45
N GLU A 22 20.44 0.73 16.44
CA GLU A 22 19.39 1.73 16.21
C GLU A 22 18.00 1.11 16.47
N PRO A 23 17.11 1.77 17.21
CA PRO A 23 15.87 1.15 17.68
C PRO A 23 15.05 0.59 16.53
N PHE A 24 14.38 -0.54 16.78
CA PHE A 24 13.47 -1.17 15.82
C PHE A 24 12.41 -0.16 15.39
N LYS A 25 12.25 0.04 14.08
CA LYS A 25 11.19 0.89 13.53
C LYS A 25 9.98 0.02 13.19
N THR A 26 8.93 0.14 13.97
CA THR A 26 7.67 -0.57 13.73
C THR A 26 6.78 0.23 12.80
N TYR A 27 6.32 -0.38 11.72
CA TYR A 27 5.33 0.18 10.81
C TYR A 27 3.98 -0.50 11.05
N TYR A 28 3.05 0.26 11.61
CA TYR A 28 1.66 -0.15 11.75
C TYR A 28 0.92 0.21 10.48
N ILE A 29 0.50 -0.80 9.71
CA ILE A 29 -0.17 -0.60 8.43
C ILE A 29 -1.64 -0.98 8.57
N ILE A 30 -2.52 -0.03 8.30
CA ILE A 30 -3.94 -0.28 8.04
C ILE A 30 -4.25 -0.09 6.57
N MET A 31 -5.07 -0.98 6.03
CA MET A 31 -5.44 -0.99 4.61
C MET A 31 -6.97 -0.90 4.48
N GLU A 32 -7.41 -0.25 3.40
CA GLU A 32 -8.83 -0.18 3.08
C GLU A 32 -9.34 -1.53 2.58
N GLY A 33 -8.66 -2.08 1.57
CA GLY A 33 -8.99 -3.37 1.00
C GLY A 33 -8.71 -4.52 1.96
N THR A 34 -9.51 -5.57 1.80
CA THR A 34 -9.48 -6.77 2.66
C THR A 34 -8.78 -7.95 2.02
N ASN A 35 -8.33 -7.83 0.76
CA ASN A 35 -7.76 -8.96 0.03
C ASN A 35 -6.46 -8.64 -0.70
N THR A 36 -6.50 -7.79 -1.73
CA THR A 36 -5.37 -7.53 -2.63
C THR A 36 -4.16 -6.96 -1.89
N GLU A 37 -4.35 -5.85 -1.19
CA GLU A 37 -3.30 -5.12 -0.48
C GLU A 37 -2.75 -5.95 0.68
N PRO A 38 -3.59 -6.55 1.56
CA PRO A 38 -3.09 -7.42 2.63
C PRO A 38 -2.24 -8.59 2.09
N GLN A 39 -2.68 -9.27 1.03
CA GLN A 39 -1.90 -10.35 0.42
C GLN A 39 -0.57 -9.82 -0.10
N TYR A 40 -0.58 -8.75 -0.90
CA TYR A 40 0.64 -8.17 -1.47
C TYR A 40 1.66 -7.79 -0.37
N PHE A 41 1.23 -7.05 0.66
CA PHE A 41 2.14 -6.62 1.73
C PHE A 41 2.63 -7.80 2.60
N GLN A 42 1.82 -8.85 2.79
CA GLN A 42 2.27 -10.08 3.45
C GLN A 42 3.29 -10.86 2.62
N HIS A 43 3.16 -10.86 1.29
CA HIS A 43 4.16 -11.43 0.39
C HIS A 43 5.43 -10.59 0.41
N LEU A 44 5.30 -9.26 0.38
CA LEU A 44 6.42 -8.33 0.44
C LEU A 44 7.21 -8.51 1.75
N ASP A 45 6.55 -8.60 2.90
CA ASP A 45 7.24 -8.85 4.18
C ASP A 45 8.08 -10.13 4.15
N ARG A 46 7.48 -11.23 3.65
CA ARG A 46 8.18 -12.51 3.46
C ARG A 46 9.37 -12.38 2.51
N TYR A 47 9.20 -11.63 1.42
CA TYR A 47 10.26 -11.39 0.44
C TYR A 47 11.40 -10.55 1.00
N LEU A 48 11.10 -9.49 1.76
CA LEU A 48 12.12 -8.67 2.44
C LEU A 48 12.91 -9.48 3.48
N VAL A 49 12.24 -10.38 4.22
CA VAL A 49 12.91 -11.35 5.11
C VAL A 49 13.85 -12.26 4.32
N LYS A 50 13.38 -12.83 3.19
CA LYS A 50 14.18 -13.70 2.30
C LYS A 50 15.43 -12.98 1.77
N LEU A 51 15.30 -11.72 1.37
CA LEU A 51 16.42 -10.89 0.92
C LEU A 51 17.35 -10.43 2.05
N ARG A 52 17.05 -10.74 3.31
CA ARG A 52 17.78 -10.25 4.50
C ARG A 52 17.84 -8.72 4.55
N VAL A 53 16.85 -8.04 3.95
CA VAL A 53 16.70 -6.58 4.03
C VAL A 53 16.32 -6.25 5.47
N ARG A 54 17.28 -5.66 6.19
CA ARG A 54 17.26 -5.14 7.58
C ARG A 54 16.51 -5.97 8.63
N ASN A 55 17.21 -6.30 9.71
CA ASN A 55 16.63 -7.01 10.86
C ASN A 55 15.81 -6.13 11.82
N ASN A 56 15.64 -4.81 11.57
CA ASN A 56 15.06 -3.86 12.53
C ASN A 56 13.74 -3.20 12.08
N ILE A 57 13.04 -3.77 11.10
CA ILE A 57 11.72 -3.32 10.66
C ILE A 57 10.67 -4.37 11.01
N LYS A 58 9.60 -3.94 11.68
CA LYS A 58 8.44 -4.78 12.03
C LYS A 58 7.21 -4.25 11.32
N LEU A 59 6.57 -5.06 10.47
CA LEU A 59 5.28 -4.73 9.90
C LEU A 59 4.18 -5.32 10.78
N VAL A 60 3.24 -4.48 11.21
CA VAL A 60 2.05 -4.88 11.95
C VAL A 60 0.82 -4.53 11.13
N PHE A 61 0.09 -5.54 10.70
CA PHE A 61 -1.15 -5.35 9.95
C PHE A 61 -2.31 -5.23 10.93
N LEU A 62 -3.03 -4.11 10.84
CA LEU A 62 -4.18 -3.82 11.68
C LEU A 62 -5.46 -4.33 11.00
N ASP A 63 -5.96 -5.48 11.45
CA ASP A 63 -7.25 -6.03 11.02
C ASP A 63 -8.39 -5.40 11.84
N ARG A 64 -9.47 -4.96 11.17
CA ARG A 64 -10.70 -4.48 11.81
C ARG A 64 -11.69 -5.65 11.96
N THR A 65 -12.24 -5.87 13.16
CA THR A 65 -13.16 -6.99 13.41
C THR A 65 -14.52 -6.82 12.75
N HIS A 66 -15.20 -7.95 12.49
CA HIS A 66 -16.45 -8.08 11.72
C HIS A 66 -17.67 -7.23 12.20
N ALA A 67 -17.56 -6.51 13.31
CA ALA A 67 -18.65 -5.69 13.87
C ALA A 67 -18.95 -4.41 13.06
N ASP A 68 -18.07 -3.99 12.15
CA ASP A 68 -18.24 -2.81 11.30
C ASP A 68 -18.48 -3.17 9.81
N ARG A 69 -19.40 -4.11 9.55
CA ARG A 69 -19.88 -4.35 8.17
C ARG A 69 -20.56 -3.09 7.63
N GLY A 70 -19.83 -2.31 6.83
CA GLY A 70 -20.38 -1.16 6.07
C GLY A 70 -19.60 0.15 6.17
N ARG A 71 -18.45 0.19 6.84
CA ARG A 71 -17.67 1.43 7.07
C ARG A 71 -16.20 1.29 6.63
N ASN A 72 -15.99 1.34 5.31
CA ASN A 72 -14.68 1.13 4.66
C ASN A 72 -14.13 2.39 3.96
N THR A 73 -14.40 3.58 4.50
CA THR A 73 -13.87 4.81 3.87
C THR A 73 -12.51 5.19 4.45
N PRO A 74 -11.62 5.85 3.68
CA PRO A 74 -10.33 6.33 4.21
C PRO A 74 -10.47 7.23 5.44
N ARG A 75 -11.58 7.99 5.56
CA ARG A 75 -11.90 8.80 6.76
C ARG A 75 -12.01 7.95 8.04
N GLN A 76 -12.62 6.77 7.94
CA GLN A 76 -12.78 5.86 9.07
C GLN A 76 -11.47 5.18 9.43
N LEU A 77 -10.68 4.77 8.42
CA LEU A 77 -9.33 4.26 8.65
C LEU A 77 -8.47 5.27 9.39
N PHE A 78 -8.52 6.53 8.97
CA PHE A 78 -7.78 7.60 9.62
C PHE A 78 -8.21 7.82 11.07
N SER A 79 -9.52 7.86 11.35
CA SER A 79 -10.02 7.97 12.73
C SER A 79 -9.53 6.81 13.60
N PHE A 80 -9.64 5.59 13.08
CA PHE A 80 -9.16 4.40 13.79
C PHE A 80 -7.67 4.46 14.07
N LEU A 81 -6.85 4.78 13.07
CA LEU A 81 -5.40 4.83 13.20
C LEU A 81 -4.97 5.89 14.21
N ARG A 82 -5.67 7.04 14.24
CA ARG A 82 -5.48 8.08 15.24
C ARG A 82 -5.79 7.59 16.65
N ASP A 83 -6.91 6.88 16.82
CA ASP A 83 -7.33 6.37 18.13
C ASP A 83 -6.39 5.24 18.61
N TYR A 84 -5.99 4.34 17.70
CA TYR A 84 -4.98 3.31 17.98
C TYR A 84 -3.64 3.92 18.40
N LYS A 85 -3.14 4.93 17.68
CA LYS A 85 -1.90 5.65 18.02
C LYS A 85 -1.96 6.34 19.39
N LYS A 86 -3.13 6.84 19.80
CA LYS A 86 -3.32 7.45 21.13
C LYS A 86 -3.20 6.41 22.25
N THR A 87 -3.73 5.21 22.02
CA THR A 87 -3.74 4.11 23.00
C THR A 87 -2.41 3.36 23.04
N ASN A 88 -1.76 3.14 21.89
CA ASN A 88 -0.56 2.33 21.75
C ASN A 88 0.64 3.20 21.38
N LYS A 89 1.10 4.05 22.30
CA LYS A 89 2.28 4.89 22.07
C LYS A 89 3.54 4.04 22.08
N GLU A 90 4.02 3.68 20.89
CA GLU A 90 5.34 3.08 20.70
C GLU A 90 6.29 4.14 20.13
N ASP A 91 7.44 4.32 20.80
CA ASP A 91 8.48 5.24 20.36
C ASP A 91 9.05 4.79 19.02
N ASN A 92 9.30 5.75 18.12
CA ASN A 92 9.79 5.51 16.76
C ASN A 92 8.85 4.70 15.83
N ALA A 93 7.62 4.42 16.24
CA ALA A 93 6.63 3.78 15.38
C ALA A 93 6.10 4.71 14.28
N VAL A 94 5.91 4.16 13.09
CA VAL A 94 5.27 4.84 11.95
C VAL A 94 3.90 4.22 11.71
N TYR A 95 2.90 5.09 11.61
CA TYR A 95 1.52 4.70 11.35
C TYR A 95 1.21 4.98 9.89
N CYS A 96 0.96 3.93 9.14
CA CYS A 96 0.73 3.92 7.71
C CYS A 96 -0.74 3.62 7.41
N MET A 97 -1.33 4.40 6.52
CA MET A 97 -2.65 4.15 5.96
C MET A 97 -2.53 3.92 4.46
N VAL A 98 -3.01 2.77 3.99
CA VAL A 98 -3.07 2.40 2.57
C VAL A 98 -4.50 2.50 2.09
N PHE A 99 -4.74 3.24 1.02
CA PHE A 99 -6.07 3.35 0.40
C PHE A 99 -5.97 3.74 -1.08
N ASP A 100 -7.07 3.54 -1.80
CA ASP A 100 -7.17 3.88 -3.22
C ASP A 100 -7.81 5.25 -3.44
N ARG A 101 -7.41 5.96 -4.50
CA ARG A 101 -8.11 7.17 -4.93
C ARG A 101 -9.56 6.87 -5.30
N ASP A 102 -9.82 5.69 -5.87
CA ASP A 102 -11.14 5.23 -6.29
C ASP A 102 -12.18 5.15 -5.16
N SER A 103 -11.75 5.15 -3.90
CA SER A 103 -12.64 5.19 -2.73
C SER A 103 -13.47 6.49 -2.67
N TYR A 104 -13.09 7.50 -3.45
CA TYR A 104 -13.81 8.77 -3.60
C TYR A 104 -14.63 8.88 -4.89
N LYS A 105 -14.66 7.86 -5.76
CA LYS A 105 -15.33 7.97 -7.07
C LYS A 105 -16.85 8.13 -7.01
N GLY A 106 -17.46 7.72 -5.89
CA GLY A 106 -18.91 7.80 -5.68
C GLY A 106 -19.41 9.15 -5.15
N PHE A 107 -18.52 10.11 -4.89
CA PHE A 107 -18.89 11.44 -4.44
C PHE A 107 -19.32 12.31 -5.63
N GLU A 108 -20.15 13.33 -5.39
CA GLU A 108 -20.59 14.28 -6.43
C GLU A 108 -19.41 14.97 -7.13
N ASN A 109 -18.39 15.36 -6.36
CA ASN A 109 -17.11 15.83 -6.87
C ASN A 109 -15.97 14.96 -6.30
N PRO A 110 -15.57 13.87 -6.98
CA PRO A 110 -14.56 12.93 -6.49
C PRO A 110 -13.21 13.58 -6.18
N ALA A 111 -12.72 14.45 -7.07
CA ALA A 111 -11.42 15.10 -6.91
C ALA A 111 -11.42 16.05 -5.70
N ALA A 112 -12.47 16.86 -5.54
CA ALA A 112 -12.58 17.75 -4.38
C ALA A 112 -12.69 16.97 -3.06
N ALA A 113 -13.47 15.88 -3.03
CA ALA A 113 -13.64 15.04 -1.84
C ALA A 113 -12.33 14.34 -1.42
N TYR A 114 -11.55 13.87 -2.40
CA TYR A 114 -10.23 13.30 -2.20
C TYR A 114 -9.23 14.37 -1.70
N LEU A 115 -9.14 15.52 -2.37
CA LEU A 115 -8.22 16.61 -1.99
C LEU A 115 -8.52 17.17 -0.59
N ASP A 116 -9.80 17.32 -0.23
CA ASP A 116 -10.22 17.70 1.13
C ASP A 116 -9.67 16.72 2.18
N PHE A 117 -9.70 15.43 1.88
CA PHE A 117 -9.14 14.42 2.77
C PHE A 117 -7.61 14.47 2.83
N ILE A 118 -6.92 14.59 1.69
CA ILE A 118 -5.46 14.72 1.64
C ILE A 118 -4.98 15.94 2.46
N ARG A 119 -5.66 17.09 2.35
CA ARG A 119 -5.34 18.28 3.15
C ARG A 119 -5.50 18.04 4.66
N LYS A 120 -6.56 17.32 5.05
CA LYS A 120 -6.83 16.99 6.46
C LYS A 120 -5.78 16.07 7.07
N ILE A 121 -5.27 15.11 6.32
CA ILE A 121 -4.28 14.14 6.84
C ILE A 121 -2.85 14.67 6.76
N LYS A 122 -2.52 15.59 5.84
CA LYS A 122 -1.19 16.23 5.72
C LYS A 122 -0.73 16.93 7.00
N THR A 123 -1.65 17.43 7.83
CA THR A 123 -1.32 18.09 9.11
C THR A 123 -1.06 17.11 10.24
N THR A 124 -1.05 15.80 9.97
CA THR A 124 -0.89 14.75 10.97
C THR A 124 0.34 13.90 10.72
N ALA A 125 0.90 13.32 11.78
CA ALA A 125 2.02 12.38 11.68
C ALA A 125 1.57 10.95 11.28
N VAL A 126 0.68 10.86 10.28
CA VAL A 126 0.26 9.61 9.64
C VAL A 126 0.88 9.57 8.25
N LYS A 127 1.58 8.49 7.95
CA LYS A 127 2.12 8.24 6.61
C LYS A 127 1.01 7.69 5.71
N THR A 128 0.84 8.27 4.53
CA THR A 128 -0.21 7.91 3.59
C THR A 128 0.37 7.23 2.36
N ILE A 129 -0.14 6.04 2.06
CA ILE A 129 0.23 5.25 0.90
C ILE A 129 -1.01 5.17 0.00
N VAL A 130 -0.93 5.69 -1.21
CA VAL A 130 -2.05 5.86 -2.11
C VAL A 130 -1.73 5.32 -3.49
N THR A 131 -2.71 4.65 -4.07
CA THR A 131 -2.72 4.21 -5.47
C THR A 131 -3.84 4.90 -6.22
N SER A 132 -3.52 5.43 -7.40
CA SER A 132 -4.44 6.15 -8.27
C SER A 132 -4.44 5.51 -9.66
N PRO A 133 -5.60 5.01 -10.13
CA PRO A 133 -6.90 5.07 -9.46
C PRO A 133 -7.07 4.03 -8.35
N CYS A 134 -6.43 2.86 -8.46
CA CYS A 134 -6.56 1.76 -7.49
C CYS A 134 -5.30 0.87 -7.45
N PHE A 135 -5.20 -0.01 -6.46
CA PHE A 135 -3.99 -0.79 -6.18
C PHE A 135 -3.50 -1.67 -7.35
N GLU A 136 -4.37 -2.08 -8.26
CA GLU A 136 -3.97 -2.81 -9.46
C GLU A 136 -2.95 -2.05 -10.32
N ILE A 137 -2.88 -0.71 -10.28
CA ILE A 137 -1.82 0.02 -10.99
C ILE A 137 -0.43 -0.39 -10.51
N TRP A 138 -0.27 -0.59 -9.20
CA TRP A 138 0.98 -1.03 -8.60
C TRP A 138 1.30 -2.49 -8.97
N LEU A 139 0.29 -3.35 -9.04
CA LEU A 139 0.47 -4.74 -9.51
C LEU A 139 0.96 -4.77 -10.96
N LEU A 140 0.38 -3.95 -11.84
CA LEU A 140 0.77 -3.88 -13.24
C LEU A 140 2.27 -3.58 -13.40
N LEU A 141 2.83 -2.65 -12.60
CA LEU A 141 4.24 -2.26 -12.67
C LEU A 141 5.23 -3.43 -12.49
N HIS A 142 4.80 -4.59 -12.01
CA HIS A 142 5.65 -5.77 -11.88
C HIS A 142 5.94 -6.47 -13.22
N ARG A 143 5.26 -6.07 -14.30
CA ARG A 143 5.55 -6.50 -15.67
C ARG A 143 6.38 -5.44 -16.38
N GLU A 144 7.47 -5.89 -17.02
CA GLU A 144 8.35 -5.02 -17.80
C GLU A 144 7.58 -4.29 -18.91
N ASN A 145 7.94 -3.02 -19.15
CA ASN A 145 7.37 -2.15 -20.18
C ASN A 145 5.85 -1.93 -20.15
N VAL A 146 5.16 -2.38 -19.09
CA VAL A 146 3.69 -2.31 -19.00
C VAL A 146 3.16 -0.88 -19.18
N LEU A 147 3.92 0.12 -18.74
CA LEU A 147 3.51 1.52 -18.84
C LEU A 147 3.38 1.95 -20.30
N PHE A 148 4.37 1.64 -21.12
CA PHE A 148 4.39 2.03 -22.53
C PHE A 148 3.47 1.16 -23.39
N GLU A 149 3.41 -0.15 -23.09
CA GLU A 149 2.64 -1.11 -23.90
C GLU A 149 1.13 -1.08 -23.58
N HIS A 150 0.75 -0.79 -22.34
CA HIS A 150 -0.62 -0.97 -21.87
C HIS A 150 -1.19 0.24 -21.12
N VAL A 151 -0.40 0.92 -20.28
CA VAL A 151 -0.97 1.98 -19.41
C VAL A 151 -1.17 3.31 -20.15
N TRP A 152 -0.13 3.81 -20.81
CA TRP A 152 -0.17 5.09 -21.52
C TRP A 152 -1.06 5.12 -22.76
N PRO A 153 -1.10 4.07 -23.59
CA PRO A 153 -2.01 4.02 -24.72
C PRO A 153 -3.50 4.15 -24.33
N ASP A 154 -3.85 3.84 -23.07
CA ASP A 154 -5.23 3.76 -22.62
C ASP A 154 -5.46 4.42 -21.25
N SER A 155 -4.69 5.47 -20.97
CA SER A 155 -4.67 6.17 -19.67
C SER A 155 -6.05 6.66 -19.22
N GLY A 156 -6.92 7.08 -20.14
CA GLY A 156 -8.29 7.54 -19.84
C GLY A 156 -9.19 6.45 -19.24
N ASN A 157 -9.23 5.27 -19.85
CA ASN A 157 -10.01 4.13 -19.33
C ASN A 157 -9.40 3.59 -18.03
N ILE A 158 -8.07 3.59 -17.95
CA ILE A 158 -7.34 3.21 -16.74
C ILE A 158 -7.70 4.13 -15.60
N PHE A 159 -7.52 5.44 -15.75
CA PHE A 159 -7.80 6.42 -14.71
C PHE A 159 -9.28 6.42 -14.28
N THR A 160 -10.21 6.18 -15.21
CA THR A 160 -11.64 6.04 -14.91
C THR A 160 -11.97 4.74 -14.16
N ASN A 161 -11.19 3.67 -14.39
CA ASN A 161 -11.33 2.34 -13.79
C ASN A 161 -12.78 1.81 -13.70
N ARG A 162 -13.54 1.96 -14.79
CA ARG A 162 -14.97 1.63 -14.80
C ARG A 162 -15.23 0.17 -14.42
N ARG A 163 -16.40 -0.08 -13.82
CA ARG A 163 -16.90 -1.44 -13.60
C ARG A 163 -17.26 -2.05 -14.96
N LEU A 164 -16.74 -3.24 -15.26
CA LEU A 164 -17.04 -3.96 -16.51
C LEU A 164 -18.15 -5.00 -16.32
N ASN A 165 -18.09 -5.74 -15.21
CA ASN A 165 -19.09 -6.72 -14.83
C ASN A 165 -18.98 -7.00 -13.32
N SER A 166 -19.74 -7.96 -12.79
CA SER A 166 -19.72 -8.33 -11.37
C SER A 166 -18.37 -8.88 -10.88
N ARG A 167 -17.45 -9.28 -11.77
CA ARG A 167 -16.12 -9.78 -11.42
C ARG A 167 -15.05 -8.71 -11.56
N PHE A 168 -15.06 -7.94 -12.64
CA PHE A 168 -13.95 -7.04 -12.99
C PHE A 168 -14.32 -5.55 -13.04
N THR A 169 -13.40 -4.72 -12.57
CA THR A 169 -13.18 -3.34 -13.06
C THR A 169 -12.14 -3.36 -14.18
N TYR A 170 -11.98 -2.23 -14.88
CA TYR A 170 -11.04 -2.10 -16.00
C TYR A 170 -9.64 -2.60 -15.65
N LEU A 171 -9.02 -2.06 -14.60
CA LEU A 171 -7.67 -2.45 -14.19
C LEU A 171 -7.59 -3.90 -13.70
N SER A 172 -8.58 -4.38 -12.94
CA SER A 172 -8.56 -5.79 -12.49
C SER A 172 -8.69 -6.78 -13.65
N LYS A 173 -9.37 -6.39 -14.75
CA LYS A 173 -9.42 -7.21 -15.98
C LYS A 173 -8.06 -7.19 -16.68
N MET A 174 -7.42 -6.02 -16.75
CA MET A 174 -6.08 -5.90 -17.32
C MET A 174 -5.05 -6.74 -16.55
N VAL A 175 -5.05 -6.70 -15.21
CA VAL A 175 -4.20 -7.58 -14.39
C VAL A 175 -4.50 -9.05 -14.70
N HIS A 176 -5.78 -9.44 -14.76
CA HIS A 176 -6.16 -10.80 -15.12
C HIS A 176 -5.62 -11.24 -16.49
N ASP A 177 -5.74 -10.38 -17.50
CA ASP A 177 -5.35 -10.73 -18.86
C ASP A 177 -3.82 -10.76 -19.04
N LEU A 178 -3.10 -9.91 -18.32
CA LEU A 178 -1.64 -9.81 -18.44
C LEU A 178 -0.88 -10.77 -17.52
N PHE A 179 -1.46 -11.16 -16.39
CA PHE A 179 -0.79 -11.98 -15.36
C PHE A 179 -1.49 -13.31 -15.08
N GLY A 180 -2.71 -13.54 -15.59
CA GLY A 180 -3.43 -14.80 -15.44
C GLY A 180 -4.11 -15.02 -14.08
N PHE A 181 -4.26 -13.99 -13.25
CA PHE A 181 -4.95 -14.09 -11.95
C PHE A 181 -5.92 -12.93 -11.69
N ASN A 182 -6.98 -13.18 -10.92
CA ASN A 182 -7.89 -12.12 -10.49
C ASN A 182 -7.39 -11.48 -9.19
N PRO A 183 -6.92 -10.22 -9.20
CA PRO A 183 -6.32 -9.58 -8.03
C PRO A 183 -7.32 -9.44 -6.87
N LYS A 184 -8.62 -9.38 -7.15
CA LYS A 184 -9.65 -9.30 -6.11
C LYS A 184 -9.83 -10.60 -5.32
N SER A 185 -9.28 -11.71 -5.81
CA SER A 185 -9.38 -13.03 -5.19
C SER A 185 -8.06 -13.47 -4.59
N TYR A 186 -6.96 -13.30 -5.32
CA TYR A 186 -5.65 -13.84 -4.97
C TYR A 186 -4.54 -12.97 -5.58
N VAL A 187 -3.44 -12.80 -4.86
CA VAL A 187 -2.20 -12.20 -5.37
C VAL A 187 -1.07 -13.23 -5.24
N PRO A 188 -0.45 -13.66 -6.36
CA PRO A 188 0.67 -14.60 -6.32
C PRO A 188 1.91 -14.04 -5.60
N TYR A 189 2.68 -14.90 -4.93
CA TYR A 189 3.92 -14.49 -4.26
C TYR A 189 4.99 -14.03 -5.27
N GLU A 190 5.01 -14.62 -6.45
CA GLU A 190 5.93 -14.35 -7.55
C GLU A 190 5.91 -12.88 -7.98
N ILE A 191 4.79 -12.18 -7.73
CA ILE A 191 4.69 -10.75 -8.01
C ILE A 191 5.75 -9.96 -7.24
N VAL A 192 5.93 -10.21 -5.94
CA VAL A 192 6.90 -9.43 -5.15
C VAL A 192 8.35 -9.74 -5.50
N GLU A 193 8.63 -10.87 -6.16
CA GLU A 193 9.98 -11.17 -6.69
C GLU A 193 10.35 -10.23 -7.85
N LYS A 194 9.36 -9.59 -8.49
CA LYS A 194 9.53 -8.59 -9.55
C LYS A 194 9.46 -7.15 -9.04
N VAL A 195 9.55 -6.92 -7.72
CA VAL A 195 9.46 -5.56 -7.15
C VAL A 195 10.51 -4.60 -7.72
N SER A 196 11.70 -5.07 -8.10
CA SER A 196 12.72 -4.24 -8.76
C SER A 196 12.27 -3.69 -10.11
N VAL A 197 11.50 -4.48 -10.88
CA VAL A 197 10.88 -4.05 -12.14
C VAL A 197 9.87 -2.93 -11.85
N ALA A 198 9.01 -3.13 -10.84
CA ALA A 198 8.06 -2.10 -10.43
C ALA A 198 8.74 -0.80 -10.00
N LEU A 199 9.80 -0.89 -9.20
CA LEU A 199 10.58 0.26 -8.75
C LEU A 199 11.27 1.02 -9.90
N SER A 200 11.69 0.32 -10.96
CA SER A 200 12.31 0.95 -12.14
C SER A 200 11.31 1.74 -12.99
N GLN A 201 10.03 1.36 -12.95
CA GLN A 201 8.96 1.99 -13.72
C GLN A 201 8.20 3.07 -12.93
N ALA A 202 8.23 2.99 -11.60
CA ALA A 202 7.60 3.96 -10.69
C ALA A 202 7.87 5.44 -11.02
N PRO A 203 9.10 5.88 -11.42
CA PRO A 203 9.36 7.29 -11.73
C PRO A 203 8.57 7.88 -12.90
N TYR A 204 7.94 7.04 -13.73
CA TYR A 204 7.08 7.49 -14.81
C TYR A 204 5.65 7.80 -14.33
N LEU A 205 5.26 7.39 -13.11
CA LEU A 205 4.00 7.75 -12.47
C LEU A 205 4.22 8.90 -11.48
N THR A 206 3.14 9.64 -11.18
CA THR A 206 3.20 10.63 -10.08
C THR A 206 3.19 9.92 -8.73
N SER A 207 4.01 10.38 -7.78
CA SER A 207 3.91 10.02 -6.36
C SER A 207 3.35 11.17 -5.50
N ASP A 208 2.99 12.30 -6.12
CA ASP A 208 2.39 13.45 -5.45
C ASP A 208 0.91 13.17 -5.15
N LEU A 209 0.58 13.17 -3.85
CA LEU A 209 -0.76 12.87 -3.37
C LEU A 209 -1.84 13.83 -3.88
N GLU A 210 -1.52 15.11 -4.12
CA GLU A 210 -2.51 16.04 -4.67
C GLU A 210 -2.69 15.83 -6.17
N LYS A 211 -1.61 15.57 -6.92
CA LYS A 211 -1.69 15.27 -8.36
C LYS A 211 -2.46 13.99 -8.64
N MET A 212 -2.37 12.99 -7.76
CA MET A 212 -3.17 11.75 -7.85
C MET A 212 -4.69 12.00 -7.89
N ALA A 213 -5.18 13.19 -7.54
CA ALA A 213 -6.59 13.56 -7.75
C ALA A 213 -6.98 13.53 -9.24
N PHE A 214 -6.01 13.76 -10.15
CA PHE A 214 -6.20 13.95 -11.58
C PHE A 214 -5.31 13.05 -12.46
N GLU A 215 -4.31 12.39 -11.87
CA GLU A 215 -3.31 11.60 -12.59
C GLU A 215 -3.22 10.16 -12.05
N ILE A 216 -2.81 9.23 -12.93
CA ILE A 216 -2.43 7.87 -12.55
C ILE A 216 -1.14 7.97 -11.73
N GLY A 217 -1.12 7.33 -10.56
CA GLY A 217 -0.04 7.53 -9.60
C GLY A 217 0.05 6.43 -8.55
N GLU A 218 1.21 6.35 -7.90
CA GLU A 218 1.45 5.48 -6.75
C GLU A 218 2.60 6.05 -5.91
N ASN A 219 2.57 5.81 -4.60
CA ASN A 219 3.72 6.06 -3.72
C ASN A 219 4.04 4.81 -2.84
N VAL A 220 3.60 3.64 -3.29
CA VAL A 220 3.98 2.34 -2.73
C VAL A 220 5.48 2.12 -2.96
N SER A 221 6.01 2.51 -4.10
CA SER A 221 7.45 2.48 -4.41
C SER A 221 8.27 3.31 -3.42
N ASP A 222 7.81 4.51 -3.08
CA ASP A 222 8.47 5.37 -2.09
C ASP A 222 8.47 4.74 -0.69
N PHE A 223 7.37 4.08 -0.32
CA PHE A 223 7.32 3.29 0.90
C PHE A 223 8.32 2.12 0.88
N ILE A 224 8.37 1.34 -0.21
CA ILE A 224 9.30 0.20 -0.34
C ILE A 224 10.75 0.67 -0.34
N LYS A 225 11.08 1.75 -1.05
CA LYS A 225 12.40 2.38 -1.01
C LYS A 225 12.78 2.74 0.42
N GLU A 226 11.88 3.36 1.19
CA GLU A 226 12.13 3.67 2.61
C GLU A 226 12.43 2.41 3.44
N LEU A 227 11.67 1.33 3.23
CA LEU A 227 11.93 0.05 3.90
C LEU A 227 13.31 -0.54 3.53
N CYS A 228 13.76 -0.30 2.30
CA CYS A 228 14.99 -0.84 1.72
C CYS A 228 16.23 0.05 1.86
N LEU A 229 16.11 1.33 2.18
CA LEU A 229 17.26 2.20 2.46
C LEU A 229 18.15 1.55 3.53
N ASP A 230 19.37 2.00 3.79
CA ASP A 230 20.12 1.71 5.04
C ASP A 230 20.83 3.01 5.45
N PRO A 231 20.52 3.62 6.61
CA PRO A 231 21.18 4.85 7.03
C PRO A 231 22.68 4.67 7.22
N ARG A 232 23.17 3.42 7.35
CA ARG A 232 24.61 3.11 7.42
C ARG A 232 25.31 3.13 6.07
N ASN A 233 24.57 3.01 4.97
CA ASN A 233 25.08 3.08 3.60
C ASN A 233 25.06 4.53 3.05
N LEU A 234 24.61 5.50 3.85
CA LEU A 234 24.62 6.93 3.54
C LEU A 234 25.85 7.66 4.11
N LYS A 235 26.87 6.91 4.56
CA LYS A 235 28.14 7.43 5.08
C LYS A 235 29.26 7.22 4.08
#